data_AF-R9MPJ3-F1
#
_entry.id   AF-R9MPJ3-F1
#
_cell.length_a   1.000
_cell.length_b   1.000
_cell.length_c   1.000
_cell.angle_alpha   90.00
_cell.angle_beta   90.00
_cell.angle_gamma   90.00
#
_symmetry.space_group_name_H-M   'P 1'
#
loop_
_entity.id
_entity.type
_entity.pdbx_description
1 polymer ?
#
loop_
_entity_poly.entity_id
_entity_poly.type
_entity_poly.pdbx_seq_one_letter_code
_entity_poly.pdbx_strand_id
1 'polypeptide(L)'
;MEEKDCFSIRYDGFRSRKVIDFYLNYCKTVFQGYKGKVHYWLAFNEINSVLNHLLLSGGIWTPNEKLTLEDKLQAVHHELVASAATTRLAHEMDQENKIGCMIASVPYYPATPNPDDMIKVMLKEQCGYLFTDVQVRGYYPSYIKRWIRENSGAYEYQTVS
;
A
#
# COMPACT_ATOMS: atom_id res chain seq x y z
N MET A 1 -13.50 25.39 -3.65
CA MET A 1 -12.96 24.35 -2.75
C MET A 1 -12.49 25.08 -1.52
N GLU A 2 -13.23 24.96 -0.43
CA GLU A 2 -12.70 25.39 0.87
C GLU A 2 -11.60 24.40 1.29
N GLU A 3 -10.64 24.81 2.13
CA GLU A 3 -9.61 23.92 2.70
C GLU A 3 -10.21 22.65 3.34
N LYS A 4 -11.49 22.73 3.78
CA LYS A 4 -12.28 21.66 4.38
C LYS A 4 -12.78 20.60 3.39
N ASP A 5 -12.63 20.83 2.08
CA ASP A 5 -13.04 19.88 1.03
C ASP A 5 -11.89 18.95 0.61
N CYS A 6 -10.65 19.25 1.00
CA CYS A 6 -9.49 18.43 0.66
C CYS A 6 -9.45 17.16 1.54
N PHE A 7 -9.44 15.98 0.91
CA PHE A 7 -9.40 14.69 1.63
C PHE A 7 -8.15 14.56 2.52
N SER A 8 -7.00 15.07 2.07
CA SER A 8 -5.76 15.06 2.86
C SER A 8 -5.88 15.90 4.13
N ILE A 9 -6.55 17.04 4.08
CA ILE A 9 -6.69 17.92 5.24
C ILE A 9 -7.77 17.40 6.19
N ARG A 10 -8.89 16.90 5.64
CA ARG A 10 -10.05 16.49 6.44
C ARG A 10 -9.96 15.09 7.04
N TYR A 11 -9.32 14.15 6.33
CA TYR A 11 -9.27 12.74 6.72
C TYR A 11 -7.85 12.22 6.91
N ASP A 12 -6.84 13.08 6.71
CA ASP A 12 -5.43 12.71 6.76
C ASP A 12 -5.08 11.56 5.79
N GLY A 13 -5.72 11.60 4.62
CA GLY A 13 -5.52 10.62 3.54
C GLY A 13 -5.86 9.20 3.97
N PHE A 14 -5.05 8.24 3.51
CA PHE A 14 -5.25 6.82 3.76
C PHE A 14 -5.08 6.39 5.22
N ARG A 15 -4.78 7.30 6.17
CA ARG A 15 -4.95 6.97 7.59
C ARG A 15 -6.41 6.73 7.96
N SER A 16 -7.35 7.37 7.28
CA SER A 16 -8.77 7.15 7.49
C SER A 16 -9.32 6.07 6.55
N ARG A 17 -9.93 5.03 7.12
CA ARG A 17 -10.60 3.97 6.35
C ARG A 17 -11.68 4.51 5.40
N LYS A 18 -12.30 5.66 5.70
CA LYS A 18 -13.31 6.29 4.84
C LYS A 18 -12.77 6.66 3.45
N VAL A 19 -11.46 6.88 3.34
CA VAL A 19 -10.83 7.21 2.05
C VAL A 19 -10.90 6.04 1.06
N ILE A 20 -11.01 4.79 1.56
CA ILE A 20 -11.24 3.62 0.71
C ILE A 20 -12.57 3.78 -0.06
N ASP A 21 -13.64 4.19 0.62
CA ASP A 21 -14.96 4.34 -0.02
C ASP A 21 -14.96 5.46 -1.06
N PHE A 22 -14.29 6.58 -0.76
CA PHE A 22 -14.14 7.69 -1.71
C PHE A 22 -13.34 7.28 -2.94
N TYR A 23 -12.25 6.54 -2.74
CA TYR A 23 -11.43 6.00 -3.82
C TYR A 23 -12.22 5.00 -4.69
N LEU A 24 -12.99 4.09 -4.09
CA LEU A 24 -13.82 3.15 -4.83
C LEU A 24 -14.93 3.85 -5.63
N ASN A 25 -15.51 4.93 -5.11
CA ASN A 25 -16.48 5.73 -5.86
C ASN A 25 -15.84 6.42 -7.07
N TYR A 26 -14.61 6.90 -6.93
CA TYR A 26 -13.81 7.40 -8.04
C TYR A 26 -13.54 6.29 -9.08
N CYS A 27 -13.02 5.14 -8.66
CA CYS A 27 -12.75 4.00 -9.55
C CYS A 27 -14.01 3.56 -10.31
N LYS A 28 -15.16 3.47 -9.63
CA LYS A 28 -16.44 3.13 -10.27
C LYS A 28 -16.79 4.12 -11.38
N THR A 29 -16.62 5.41 -11.12
CA THR A 29 -16.90 6.46 -12.11
C THR A 29 -15.98 6.33 -13.33
N VAL A 30 -14.69 6.10 -13.11
CA VAL A 30 -13.68 5.92 -14.17
C VAL A 30 -13.95 4.65 -14.97
N PHE A 31 -14.13 3.50 -14.32
CA PHE A 31 -14.43 2.24 -15.00
C PHE A 31 -15.70 2.33 -15.84
N GLN A 32 -16.74 3.01 -15.35
CA GLN A 32 -17.97 3.23 -16.13
C GLN A 32 -17.72 4.11 -17.36
N GLY A 33 -16.97 5.21 -17.20
CA GLY A 33 -16.71 6.15 -18.29
C GLY A 33 -15.81 5.60 -19.41
N TYR A 34 -14.92 4.67 -19.07
CA TYR A 34 -13.96 4.07 -20.00
C TYR A 34 -14.23 2.59 -20.31
N LYS A 35 -15.39 2.07 -19.92
CA LYS A 35 -15.79 0.69 -20.21
C LYS A 35 -15.69 0.39 -21.71
N GLY A 36 -15.02 -0.71 -22.07
CA GLY A 36 -14.76 -1.11 -23.45
C GLY A 36 -13.72 -0.26 -24.21
N LYS A 37 -13.11 0.74 -23.57
CA LYS A 37 -12.03 1.56 -24.16
C LYS A 37 -10.67 1.29 -23.51
N VAL A 38 -10.67 0.96 -22.22
CA VAL A 38 -9.46 0.67 -21.44
C VAL A 38 -9.61 -0.69 -20.80
N HIS A 39 -8.62 -1.56 -21.02
CA HIS A 39 -8.61 -2.94 -20.54
C HIS A 39 -7.56 -3.20 -19.45
N TYR A 40 -6.54 -2.34 -19.34
CA TYR A 40 -5.43 -2.51 -18.41
C TYR A 40 -5.43 -1.37 -17.40
N TRP A 41 -5.40 -1.75 -16.12
CA TRP A 41 -5.51 -0.81 -15.02
C TRP A 41 -4.45 -1.10 -13.97
N LEU A 42 -3.99 -0.04 -13.32
CA LEU A 42 -3.17 -0.11 -12.11
C LEU A 42 -3.93 0.60 -11.00
N ALA A 43 -4.13 -0.07 -9.86
CA ALA A 43 -4.87 0.53 -8.75
C ALA A 43 -4.09 1.70 -8.14
N PHE A 44 -2.88 1.42 -7.68
CA PHE A 44 -1.98 2.40 -7.08
C PHE A 44 -0.64 2.39 -7.81
N ASN A 45 -0.04 3.57 -7.97
CA ASN A 45 1.35 3.71 -8.38
C ASN A 45 2.26 3.62 -7.15
N GLU A 46 3.28 2.76 -7.19
CA GLU A 46 4.32 2.65 -6.16
C GLU A 46 3.77 2.62 -4.73
N ILE A 47 2.88 1.70 -4.40
CA ILE A 47 2.25 1.62 -3.06
C ILE A 47 3.30 1.51 -1.92
N ASN A 48 4.49 1.00 -2.21
CA ASN A 48 5.60 0.94 -1.27
C ASN A 48 6.24 2.29 -0.94
N SER A 49 5.93 3.34 -1.70
CA SER A 49 6.42 4.70 -1.47
C SER A 49 5.76 5.41 -0.28
N VAL A 50 4.58 4.94 0.19
CA VAL A 50 3.86 5.56 1.32
C VAL A 50 4.72 5.72 2.56
N LEU A 51 5.61 4.76 2.83
CA LEU A 51 6.49 4.80 4.00
C LEU A 51 7.55 5.91 3.94
N ASN A 52 7.87 6.41 2.73
CA ASN A 52 8.88 7.44 2.49
C ASN A 52 8.28 8.79 2.08
N HIS A 53 7.11 8.79 1.44
CA HIS A 53 6.47 9.97 0.83
C HIS A 53 4.99 10.08 1.22
N LEU A 54 4.73 10.18 2.52
CA LEU A 54 3.40 10.11 3.15
C LEU A 54 2.33 11.00 2.49
N LEU A 55 2.64 12.26 2.20
CA LEU A 55 1.70 13.18 1.56
C LEU A 55 1.46 12.84 0.09
N LEU A 56 2.51 12.55 -0.66
CA LEU A 56 2.42 12.31 -2.11
C LEU A 56 1.74 11.00 -2.43
N SER A 57 2.03 9.95 -1.65
CA SER A 57 1.56 8.60 -1.92
C SER A 57 0.25 8.31 -1.21
N GLY A 58 0.18 8.62 0.09
CA GLY A 58 -0.97 8.30 0.94
C GLY A 58 -1.92 9.46 1.19
N GLY A 59 -1.61 10.67 0.69
CA GLY A 59 -2.38 11.88 0.98
C GLY A 59 -2.36 12.29 2.45
N ILE A 60 -1.37 11.81 3.23
CA ILE A 60 -1.28 12.03 4.67
C ILE A 60 -0.65 13.41 4.91
N TRP A 61 -1.42 14.31 5.53
CA TRP A 61 -1.02 15.68 5.82
C TRP A 61 -0.23 15.80 7.12
N THR A 62 -0.46 14.90 8.08
CA THR A 62 0.26 14.89 9.34
C THR A 62 1.77 14.74 9.08
N PRO A 63 2.61 15.63 9.65
CA PRO A 63 4.06 15.52 9.54
C PRO A 63 4.61 14.18 10.03
N ASN A 64 5.67 13.70 9.38
CA ASN A 64 6.23 12.36 9.57
C ASN A 64 6.67 12.11 11.03
N GLU A 65 7.20 13.14 11.68
CA GLU A 65 7.70 13.11 13.06
C GLU A 65 6.59 12.86 14.09
N LYS A 66 5.33 13.11 13.71
CA LYS A 66 4.14 12.91 14.54
C LYS A 66 3.46 11.57 14.28
N LEU A 67 4.00 10.75 13.37
CA LEU A 67 3.41 9.49 12.96
C LEU A 67 4.22 8.31 13.49
N THR A 68 3.54 7.42 14.20
CA THR A 68 4.12 6.16 14.64
C THR A 68 4.32 5.21 13.46
N LEU A 69 5.09 4.14 13.66
CA LEU A 69 5.18 3.06 12.67
C LEU A 69 3.79 2.42 12.43
N GLU A 70 2.99 2.27 13.48
CA GLU A 70 1.64 1.73 13.40
C GLU A 70 0.73 2.59 12.51
N ASP A 71 0.76 3.93 12.66
CA ASP A 71 -0.01 4.84 11.82
C ASP A 71 0.30 4.66 10.32
N LYS A 72 1.58 4.47 10.01
CA LYS A 72 2.06 4.28 8.64
C LYS A 72 1.65 2.92 8.09
N LEU A 73 1.80 1.86 8.88
CA LEU A 73 1.39 0.51 8.50
C LEU A 73 -0.14 0.42 8.33
N GLN A 74 -0.91 1.15 9.13
CA GLN A 74 -2.36 1.23 8.99
C GLN A 74 -2.76 1.91 7.67
N ALA A 75 -2.07 2.98 7.28
CA ALA A 75 -2.29 3.62 5.99
C ALA A 75 -1.96 2.68 4.81
N VAL A 76 -0.80 2.00 4.88
CA VAL A 76 -0.43 0.95 3.91
C VAL A 76 -1.52 -0.13 3.83
N HIS A 77 -2.04 -0.58 4.98
CA HIS A 77 -3.10 -1.58 5.01
C HIS A 77 -4.37 -1.08 4.30
N HIS A 78 -4.78 0.17 4.52
CA HIS A 78 -5.93 0.73 3.82
C HIS A 78 -5.73 0.81 2.31
N GLU A 79 -4.54 1.17 1.83
CA GLU A 79 -4.23 1.16 0.38
C GLU A 79 -4.27 -0.26 -0.20
N LEU A 80 -3.74 -1.25 0.51
CA LEU A 80 -3.77 -2.66 0.09
C LEU A 80 -5.21 -3.19 0.02
N VAL A 81 -6.04 -2.87 1.01
CA VAL A 81 -7.47 -3.21 1.02
C VAL A 81 -8.20 -2.49 -0.13
N ALA A 82 -7.90 -1.21 -0.37
CA ALA A 82 -8.46 -0.44 -1.48
C ALA A 82 -8.07 -1.04 -2.84
N SER A 83 -6.82 -1.50 -3.00
CA SER A 83 -6.33 -2.18 -4.21
C SER A 83 -7.11 -3.47 -4.48
N ALA A 84 -7.28 -4.31 -3.46
CA ALA A 84 -8.05 -5.54 -3.55
C ALA A 84 -9.55 -5.27 -3.86
N ALA A 85 -10.14 -4.28 -3.18
CA ALA A 85 -11.53 -3.88 -3.41
C ALA A 85 -11.76 -3.31 -4.81
N THR A 86 -10.78 -2.58 -5.35
CA THR A 86 -10.80 -2.05 -6.72
C THR A 86 -10.69 -3.16 -7.74
N THR A 87 -9.85 -4.16 -7.49
CA THR A 87 -9.73 -5.36 -8.34
C THR A 87 -11.08 -6.08 -8.42
N ARG A 88 -11.75 -6.30 -7.28
CA ARG A 88 -13.09 -6.89 -7.24
C ARG A 88 -14.09 -6.05 -8.04
N LEU A 89 -14.16 -4.75 -7.76
CA LEU A 89 -15.07 -3.82 -8.43
C LEU A 89 -14.86 -3.81 -9.95
N ALA A 90 -13.60 -3.81 -10.41
CA ALA A 90 -13.28 -3.79 -11.82
C ALA A 90 -13.83 -5.03 -12.55
N HIS A 91 -13.65 -6.23 -11.97
CA HIS A 91 -14.17 -7.47 -12.54
C HIS A 91 -15.70 -7.54 -12.47
N GLU A 92 -16.32 -7.08 -11.37
CA GLU A 92 -17.79 -6.98 -11.26
C GLU A 92 -18.39 -6.09 -12.35
N MET A 93 -17.69 -5.02 -12.75
CA MET A 93 -18.15 -4.10 -13.79
C MET A 93 -17.85 -4.57 -15.21
N ASP A 94 -16.70 -5.21 -15.42
CA ASP A 94 -16.29 -5.79 -16.70
C ASP A 94 -15.24 -6.89 -16.50
N GLN A 95 -15.57 -8.13 -16.88
CA GLN A 95 -14.70 -9.30 -16.71
C GLN A 95 -13.46 -9.26 -17.61
N GLU A 96 -13.44 -8.42 -18.64
CA GLU A 96 -12.28 -8.24 -19.52
C GLU A 96 -11.20 -7.35 -18.91
N ASN A 97 -11.51 -6.63 -17.82
CA ASN A 97 -10.54 -5.80 -17.13
C ASN A 97 -9.35 -6.63 -16.58
N LYS A 98 -8.14 -6.12 -16.78
CA LYS A 98 -6.88 -6.65 -16.22
C LYS A 98 -6.31 -5.64 -15.25
N ILE A 99 -6.33 -5.96 -13.96
CA ILE A 99 -5.82 -5.08 -12.89
C ILE A 99 -4.47 -5.62 -12.42
N GLY A 100 -3.45 -4.77 -12.48
CA GLY A 100 -2.13 -5.04 -11.96
C GLY A 100 -1.79 -4.20 -10.73
N CYS A 101 -0.81 -4.66 -9.97
CA CYS A 101 -0.13 -3.84 -8.97
C CYS A 101 1.08 -3.12 -9.60
N MET A 102 1.40 -1.93 -9.10
CA MET A 102 2.63 -1.21 -9.46
C MET A 102 3.49 -1.02 -8.22
N ILE A 103 4.78 -1.33 -8.35
CA ILE A 103 5.78 -1.26 -7.27
C ILE A 103 7.04 -0.57 -7.78
N ALA A 104 7.61 0.31 -6.96
CA ALA A 104 8.98 0.81 -7.16
C ALA A 104 9.96 -0.30 -6.76
N SER A 105 10.50 -1.01 -7.76
CA SER A 105 11.46 -2.09 -7.55
C SER A 105 12.90 -1.56 -7.66
N VAL A 106 13.68 -1.75 -6.60
CA VAL A 106 15.11 -1.45 -6.58
C VAL A 106 15.82 -2.72 -6.12
N PRO A 107 16.51 -3.44 -7.02
CA PRO A 107 17.22 -4.65 -6.64
C PRO A 107 18.41 -4.31 -5.74
N TYR A 108 18.62 -5.14 -4.72
CA TYR A 108 19.76 -5.01 -3.81
C TYR A 108 20.80 -6.07 -4.13
N TYR A 109 22.07 -5.67 -4.17
CA TYR A 109 23.20 -6.59 -4.38
C TYR A 109 24.12 -6.57 -3.16
N PRO A 110 24.70 -7.72 -2.79
CA PRO A 110 25.68 -7.77 -1.71
C PRO A 110 26.96 -7.06 -2.15
N ALA A 111 27.60 -6.32 -1.23
CA ALA A 111 28.88 -5.66 -1.54
C ALA A 111 30.04 -6.68 -1.63
N THR A 112 29.92 -7.80 -0.90
CA THR A 112 30.94 -8.86 -0.82
C THR A 112 30.25 -10.23 -0.80
N PRO A 113 30.97 -11.35 -1.04
CA PRO A 113 30.40 -12.69 -0.90
C PRO A 113 30.21 -13.12 0.57
N ASN A 114 30.43 -12.23 1.55
CA ASN A 114 30.21 -12.53 2.96
C ASN A 114 28.73 -12.91 3.18
N PRO A 115 28.42 -14.06 3.81
CA PRO A 115 27.05 -14.45 4.15
C PRO A 115 26.26 -13.36 4.89
N ASP A 116 26.90 -12.56 5.74
CA ASP A 116 26.24 -11.47 6.45
C ASP A 116 25.68 -10.39 5.51
N ASP A 117 26.38 -10.11 4.40
CA ASP A 117 25.91 -9.15 3.40
C ASP A 117 24.72 -9.72 2.62
N MET A 118 24.70 -11.03 2.36
CA MET A 118 23.54 -11.71 1.76
C MET A 118 22.32 -11.67 2.67
N ILE A 119 22.48 -11.83 3.98
CA ILE A 119 21.37 -11.71 4.94
C ILE A 119 20.81 -10.28 4.93
N LYS A 120 21.67 -9.25 4.88
CA LYS A 120 21.21 -7.85 4.78
C LYS A 120 20.41 -7.61 3.50
N VAL A 121 20.86 -8.13 2.36
CA VAL A 121 20.13 -8.05 1.08
C VAL A 121 18.76 -8.69 1.22
N MET A 122 18.70 -9.94 1.72
CA MET A 122 17.44 -10.66 1.91
C MET A 122 16.45 -9.87 2.79
N LEU A 123 16.91 -9.27 3.90
CA LEU A 123 16.07 -8.47 4.78
C LEU A 123 15.58 -7.17 4.10
N LYS A 124 16.41 -6.54 3.27
CA LYS A 124 16.03 -5.34 2.52
C LYS A 124 15.01 -5.65 1.43
N GLU A 125 15.17 -6.76 0.71
CA GLU A 125 14.22 -7.19 -0.31
C GLU A 125 12.86 -7.56 0.29
N GLN A 126 12.82 -8.19 1.46
CA GLN A 126 11.57 -8.49 2.19
C GLN A 126 10.71 -7.24 2.44
N CYS A 127 11.32 -6.08 2.70
CA CYS A 127 10.60 -4.82 2.83
C CYS A 127 9.89 -4.41 1.54
N GLY A 128 10.52 -4.62 0.37
CA GLY A 128 9.91 -4.37 -0.93
C GLY A 128 8.84 -5.42 -1.29
N TYR A 129 9.15 -6.70 -1.03
CA TYR A 129 8.26 -7.82 -1.33
C TYR A 129 6.98 -7.83 -0.51
N LEU A 130 6.94 -7.15 0.65
CA LEU A 130 5.75 -7.08 1.50
C LEU A 130 4.50 -6.70 0.70
N PHE A 131 4.64 -5.67 -0.15
CA PHE A 131 3.55 -5.09 -0.90
C PHE A 131 3.13 -5.97 -2.10
N THR A 132 4.10 -6.60 -2.77
CA THR A 132 3.81 -7.56 -3.85
C THR A 132 3.21 -8.84 -3.31
N ASP A 133 3.73 -9.37 -2.19
CA ASP A 133 3.24 -10.60 -1.58
C ASP A 133 1.78 -10.46 -1.18
N VAL A 134 1.39 -9.33 -0.58
CA VAL A 134 -0.03 -9.08 -0.26
C VAL A 134 -0.88 -8.96 -1.52
N GLN A 135 -0.47 -8.18 -2.52
CA GLN A 135 -1.28 -7.94 -3.72
C GLN A 135 -1.41 -9.18 -4.62
N VAL A 136 -0.37 -10.02 -4.68
CA VAL A 136 -0.34 -11.21 -5.54
C VAL A 136 -0.85 -12.46 -4.82
N ARG A 137 -0.47 -12.66 -3.55
CA ARG A 137 -0.84 -13.85 -2.77
C ARG A 137 -2.09 -13.67 -1.91
N GLY A 138 -2.50 -12.43 -1.66
CA GLY A 138 -3.71 -12.11 -0.91
C GLY A 138 -3.58 -12.18 0.61
N TYR A 139 -2.37 -12.32 1.16
CA TYR A 139 -2.14 -12.37 2.61
C TYR A 139 -0.80 -11.75 3.00
N TYR A 140 -0.71 -11.30 4.25
CA TYR A 140 0.54 -10.78 4.81
C TYR A 140 1.58 -11.90 4.98
N PRO A 141 2.80 -11.74 4.43
CA PRO A 141 3.84 -12.74 4.55
C PRO A 141 4.35 -12.87 5.99
N SER A 142 4.78 -14.07 6.39
CA SER A 142 5.13 -14.38 7.79
C SER A 142 6.23 -13.49 8.38
N TYR A 143 7.17 -13.03 7.55
CA TYR A 143 8.29 -12.20 7.99
C TYR A 143 7.87 -10.82 8.50
N ILE A 144 6.68 -10.29 8.13
CA ILE A 144 6.24 -8.97 8.60
C ILE A 144 6.05 -8.94 10.11
N LYS A 145 5.59 -10.05 10.70
CA LYS A 145 5.40 -10.16 12.15
C LYS A 145 6.72 -9.99 12.90
N ARG A 146 7.80 -10.60 12.38
CA ARG A 146 9.15 -10.43 12.91
C ARG A 146 9.60 -8.99 12.76
N TRP A 147 9.44 -8.43 11.55
CA TRP A 147 9.86 -7.06 11.25
C TRP A 147 9.19 -6.03 12.15
N ILE A 148 7.86 -6.11 12.33
CA ILE A 148 7.12 -5.22 13.23
C ILE A 148 7.65 -5.35 14.66
N ARG A 149 7.82 -6.57 15.19
CA ARG A 149 8.34 -6.79 16.54
C ARG A 149 9.71 -6.15 16.75
N GLU A 150 10.58 -6.19 15.75
CA GLU A 150 11.94 -5.64 15.80
C GLU A 150 11.96 -4.11 15.66
N ASN A 151 10.96 -3.51 15.01
CA ASN A 151 10.93 -2.08 14.68
C ASN A 151 9.93 -1.25 15.50
N SER A 152 9.00 -1.88 16.22
CA SER A 152 7.99 -1.20 17.06
C SER A 152 8.40 -1.02 18.53
N GLY A 153 9.61 -1.43 18.93
CA GLY A 153 10.18 -1.10 20.24
C GLY A 153 9.73 -1.95 21.45
N ALA A 154 8.64 -2.74 21.40
CA ALA A 154 8.30 -3.74 22.43
C ALA A 154 7.03 -4.58 22.11
N TYR A 155 7.13 -5.89 22.37
CA TYR A 155 6.13 -6.89 22.82
C TYR A 155 4.69 -6.97 22.23
N GLU A 156 4.35 -8.21 21.82
CA GLU A 156 3.01 -8.79 21.54
C GLU A 156 2.02 -7.97 20.70
N TYR A 157 2.13 -8.10 19.37
CA TYR A 157 1.00 -7.82 18.49
C TYR A 157 0.01 -9.00 18.56
N GLN A 158 -1.13 -8.77 19.19
CA GLN A 158 -2.33 -9.56 18.95
C GLN A 158 -2.62 -9.52 17.45
N THR A 159 -2.73 -10.71 16.86
CA THR A 159 -3.12 -10.89 15.47
C THR A 159 -4.48 -10.24 15.23
N VAL A 160 -4.52 -9.24 14.36
CA VAL A 160 -5.76 -8.74 13.77
C VAL A 160 -6.29 -9.85 12.87
N SER A 161 -7.28 -10.58 13.40
CA SER A 161 -8.11 -11.55 12.68
C SER A 161 -9.11 -10.84 11.77
#